data_AF-A0A3B8SU28-F1
#
_entry.id   AF-A0A3B8SU28-F1
#
_cell.length_a   1.000
_cell.length_b   1.000
_cell.length_c   1.000
_cell.angle_alpha   90.00
_cell.angle_beta   90.00
_cell.angle_gamma   90.00
#
_symmetry.space_group_name_H-M   'P 1'
#
loop_
_entity.id
_entity.type
_entity.pdbx_description
1 polymer ?
#
loop_
_entity_poly.entity_id
_entity_poly.type
_entity_poly.pdbx_seq_one_letter_code
_entity_poly.pdbx_strand_id
1 'polypeptide(L)'
;MKFKHTGLVNEFELIQTYFQRDALDPSVILDNGDDAAVFSPRLDCETVVSVDSVIAGRHVPDLCPPDGFAARLIGRGLSDLAAMGATPRYVLLSLSLPTLEVGWV
;
A
#
# COMPACT_ATOMS: atom_id res chain seq x y z
N MET A 1 25.14 28.35 -7.65
CA MET A 1 24.57 27.44 -6.64
C MET A 1 23.57 26.56 -7.37
N LYS A 2 23.94 25.31 -7.70
CA LYS A 2 23.07 24.40 -8.46
C LYS A 2 22.06 23.80 -7.47
N PHE A 3 20.76 24.04 -7.69
CA PHE A 3 19.71 23.35 -6.97
C PHE A 3 19.83 21.86 -7.30
N LYS A 4 20.12 21.03 -6.29
CA LYS A 4 20.06 19.57 -6.43
C LYS A 4 18.57 19.23 -6.55
N HIS A 5 18.13 18.83 -7.74
CA HIS A 5 16.91 18.06 -7.90
C HIS A 5 17.13 16.72 -7.19
N THR A 6 16.67 16.61 -5.94
CA THR A 6 16.53 15.31 -5.27
C THR A 6 15.07 14.88 -5.43
N GLY A 7 14.65 14.70 -6.69
CA GLY A 7 13.36 14.10 -7.01
C GLY A 7 13.59 12.62 -7.28
N LEU A 8 12.87 11.75 -6.59
CA LEU A 8 12.74 10.34 -7.00
C LEU A 8 12.36 10.29 -8.48
N VAL A 9 13.11 9.52 -9.27
CA VAL A 9 13.27 9.72 -10.72
C VAL A 9 12.19 9.00 -11.55
N ASN A 10 11.36 8.12 -10.96
CA ASN A 10 10.19 7.50 -11.60
C ASN A 10 9.46 6.55 -10.61
N GLU A 11 8.36 5.94 -11.06
CA GLU A 11 7.57 4.94 -10.32
C GLU A 11 8.41 3.77 -9.79
N PHE A 12 9.35 3.25 -10.59
CA PHE A 12 10.18 2.11 -10.19
C PHE A 12 11.07 2.45 -8.99
N GLU A 13 11.71 3.62 -8.99
CA GLU A 13 12.53 4.05 -7.85
C GLU A 13 11.71 4.23 -6.57
N LEU A 14 10.46 4.70 -6.68
CA LEU A 14 9.55 4.81 -5.54
C LEU A 14 9.26 3.43 -4.96
N ILE A 15 8.87 2.46 -5.80
CA ILE A 15 8.60 1.09 -5.36
C ILE A 15 9.84 0.50 -4.68
N GLN A 16 11.01 0.60 -5.31
CA GLN A 16 12.27 0.09 -4.75
C GLN A 16 12.64 0.76 -3.42
N THR A 17 12.40 2.06 -3.27
CA THR A 17 12.80 2.80 -2.07
C THR A 17 11.86 2.56 -0.89
N TYR A 18 10.54 2.49 -1.12
CA TYR A 18 9.54 2.51 -0.06
C TYR A 18 8.76 1.21 0.13
N PHE A 19 8.61 0.42 -0.94
CA PHE A 19 7.73 -0.75 -0.95
C PHE A 19 8.46 -2.07 -1.16
N GLN A 20 9.69 -2.07 -1.67
CA GLN A 20 10.50 -3.27 -1.76
C GLN A 20 10.96 -3.69 -0.37
N ARG A 21 10.40 -4.80 0.09
CA ARG A 21 10.72 -5.46 1.35
C ARG A 21 10.90 -6.94 1.05
N ASP A 22 11.74 -7.62 1.84
CA ASP A 22 11.80 -9.07 1.74
C ASP A 22 10.47 -9.66 2.23
N ALA A 23 9.86 -10.52 1.41
CA ALA A 23 8.68 -11.28 1.81
C ALA A 23 8.99 -12.08 3.09
N LEU A 24 8.28 -11.77 4.17
CA LEU A 24 8.41 -12.50 5.43
C LEU A 24 7.52 -13.76 5.46
N ASP A 25 6.49 -13.83 4.61
CA ASP A 25 5.56 -14.95 4.53
C ASP A 25 5.95 -15.89 3.38
N PRO A 26 6.28 -17.17 3.66
CA PRO A 26 6.69 -18.13 2.64
C PRO A 26 5.57 -18.51 1.65
N SER A 27 4.32 -18.11 1.92
CA SER A 27 3.22 -18.30 0.97
C SER A 27 3.16 -17.21 -0.11
N VAL A 28 3.96 -16.15 -0.02
CA VAL A 28 4.20 -15.22 -1.14
C VAL A 28 5.19 -15.88 -2.11
N ILE A 29 4.72 -16.19 -3.32
CA ILE A 29 5.51 -16.81 -4.40
C ILE A 29 6.23 -15.72 -5.21
N LEU A 30 5.56 -14.59 -5.44
CA LEU A 30 6.08 -13.42 -6.15
C LEU A 30 5.65 -12.16 -5.40
N ASP A 31 6.64 -11.37 -4.96
CA ASP A 31 6.46 -10.13 -4.18
C ASP A 31 6.55 -8.88 -5.09
N ASN A 32 6.67 -7.70 -4.49
CA ASN A 32 6.88 -6.42 -5.17
C ASN A 32 8.11 -6.45 -6.09
N GLY A 33 7.95 -5.90 -7.31
CA GLY A 33 9.03 -5.76 -8.29
C GLY A 33 8.76 -6.38 -9.66
N ASP A 34 7.62 -7.05 -9.83
CA ASP A 34 7.10 -7.56 -11.10
C ASP A 34 5.68 -7.01 -11.37
N ASP A 35 5.05 -7.40 -12.48
CA ASP A 35 3.75 -6.90 -12.91
C ASP A 35 2.57 -7.31 -11.99
N ALA A 36 2.75 -8.36 -11.18
CA ALA A 36 1.74 -8.85 -10.26
C ALA A 36 2.34 -9.60 -9.06
N ALA A 37 1.65 -9.54 -7.92
CA ALA A 37 1.94 -10.40 -6.77
C ALA A 37 1.27 -11.77 -6.95
N VAL A 38 1.95 -12.83 -6.50
CA VAL A 38 1.42 -14.21 -6.49
C VAL A 38 1.57 -14.77 -5.09
N PHE A 39 0.50 -15.31 -4.52
CA PHE A 39 0.53 -15.99 -3.23
C PHE A 39 -0.29 -17.27 -3.26
N SER A 40 0.15 -18.26 -2.49
CA SER A 40 -0.60 -19.49 -2.26
C SER A 40 -1.69 -19.26 -1.21
N PRO A 41 -2.96 -19.62 -1.48
CA PRO A 41 -3.97 -19.64 -0.43
C PRO A 41 -3.62 -20.69 0.62
N ARG A 42 -4.08 -20.48 1.86
CA ARG A 42 -3.94 -21.52 2.90
C ARG A 42 -4.87 -22.68 2.56
N LEU A 43 -4.42 -23.89 2.87
CA LEU A 43 -5.28 -25.07 2.83
C LEU A 43 -6.45 -24.89 3.83
N ASP A 44 -7.63 -25.37 3.45
CA ASP A 44 -8.84 -25.36 4.27
C ASP A 44 -9.28 -23.96 4.74
N CYS A 45 -8.92 -22.91 4.01
CA CYS A 45 -9.40 -21.55 4.23
C CYS A 45 -9.78 -20.90 2.91
N GLU A 46 -10.77 -20.01 2.95
CA GLU A 46 -11.10 -19.12 1.85
C GLU A 46 -10.23 -17.86 1.86
N THR A 47 -9.85 -17.39 0.68
CA THR A 47 -9.27 -16.06 0.52
C THR A 47 -10.37 -15.01 0.56
N VAL A 48 -10.27 -14.08 1.51
CA VAL A 48 -11.18 -12.93 1.63
C VAL A 48 -10.44 -11.67 1.19
N VAL A 49 -11.03 -10.91 0.27
CA VAL A 49 -10.45 -9.67 -0.27
C VAL A 49 -11.42 -8.52 0.01
N SER A 50 -10.91 -7.45 0.62
CA SER A 50 -11.59 -6.14 0.64
C SER A 50 -10.74 -5.13 -0.12
N VAL A 51 -11.42 -4.22 -0.84
CA VAL A 51 -10.80 -3.15 -1.61
C VAL A 51 -11.54 -1.86 -1.29
N ASP A 52 -10.79 -0.87 -0.83
CA ASP A 52 -11.30 0.46 -0.49
C ASP A 52 -10.40 1.54 -1.10
N SER A 53 -10.97 2.74 -1.26
CA SER A 53 -10.21 3.92 -1.67
C SER A 53 -10.39 5.05 -0.66
N VAL A 54 -9.31 5.75 -0.35
CA VAL A 54 -9.33 6.99 0.44
C VAL A 54 -8.90 8.13 -0.48
N ILE A 55 -9.66 9.22 -0.44
CA ILE A 55 -9.52 10.36 -1.37
C ILE A 55 -9.46 11.61 -0.51
N ALA A 56 -8.42 12.42 -0.69
CA ALA A 56 -8.27 13.73 -0.03
C ALA A 56 -9.47 14.64 -0.37
N GLY A 57 -9.94 15.39 0.62
CA GLY A 57 -11.12 16.28 0.49
C GLY A 57 -12.47 15.56 0.53
N ARG A 58 -12.50 14.21 0.43
CA ARG A 58 -13.74 13.41 0.50
C ARG A 58 -13.79 12.49 1.72
N HIS A 59 -12.76 11.67 1.89
CA HIS A 59 -12.69 10.68 2.97
C HIS A 59 -11.84 11.17 4.15
N VAL A 60 -10.89 12.06 3.87
CA VAL A 60 -10.04 12.75 4.85
C VAL A 60 -9.90 14.22 4.45
N PRO A 61 -9.53 15.14 5.36
CA PRO A 61 -9.26 16.53 4.99
C PRO A 61 -8.15 16.65 3.93
N ASP A 62 -8.16 17.72 3.13
CA ASP A 62 -7.15 17.95 2.09
C ASP A 62 -5.72 18.01 2.66
N LEU A 63 -5.56 18.63 3.83
CA LEU A 63 -4.28 18.76 4.52
C LEU A 63 -4.06 17.64 5.56
N CYS A 64 -4.60 16.45 5.31
CA CYS A 64 -4.37 15.30 6.19
C CYS A 64 -2.88 14.90 6.15
N PRO A 65 -2.21 14.75 7.30
CA PRO A 65 -0.82 14.30 7.33
C PRO A 65 -0.70 12.85 6.79
N PRO A 66 0.45 12.46 6.22
CA PRO A 66 0.65 11.15 5.59
C PRO A 66 0.29 9.98 6.50
N ASP A 67 0.75 9.97 7.75
CA ASP A 67 0.45 8.92 8.72
C ASP A 67 -1.06 8.81 9.02
N GLY A 68 -1.74 9.95 9.08
CA GLY A 68 -3.19 10.01 9.29
C GLY A 68 -3.96 9.48 8.08
N PHE A 69 -3.46 9.78 6.88
CA PHE A 69 -4.01 9.26 5.63
C PHE A 69 -3.83 7.75 5.54
N ALA A 70 -2.62 7.26 5.80
CA ALA A 70 -2.28 5.83 5.80
C ALA A 70 -3.10 5.04 6.83
N ALA A 71 -3.25 5.58 8.06
CA ALA A 71 -4.07 4.96 9.09
C ALA A 71 -5.54 4.82 8.67
N ARG A 72 -6.10 5.84 7.99
CA ARG A 72 -7.46 5.78 7.45
C ARG A 72 -7.57 4.80 6.29
N LEU A 73 -6.60 4.79 5.38
CA LEU A 73 -6.56 3.88 4.24
C LEU A 73 -6.54 2.42 4.68
N ILE A 74 -5.56 2.05 5.51
CA ILE A 74 -5.40 0.67 6.01
C ILE A 74 -6.56 0.30 6.94
N GLY A 75 -6.98 1.22 7.81
CA GLY A 75 -8.01 0.95 8.81
C GLY A 75 -9.36 0.53 8.23
N ARG A 76 -9.75 1.05 7.05
CA ARG A 76 -11.03 0.66 6.41
C ARG A 76 -10.99 -0.80 5.95
N GLY A 77 -9.99 -1.18 5.16
CA GLY A 77 -9.83 -2.56 4.71
C GLY A 77 -9.65 -3.55 5.86
N LEU A 78 -8.90 -3.18 6.92
CA LEU A 78 -8.79 -4.02 8.12
C LEU A 78 -10.11 -4.17 8.86
N SER A 79 -10.92 -3.12 8.94
CA SER A 79 -12.24 -3.16 9.59
C SER A 79 -13.18 -4.12 8.85
N ASP A 80 -13.20 -4.09 7.52
CA ASP A 80 -14.04 -4.98 6.71
C ASP A 80 -13.62 -6.44 6.86
N LEU A 81 -12.31 -6.71 6.80
CA LEU A 81 -11.79 -8.07 7.02
C LEU A 81 -12.14 -8.58 8.42
N ALA A 82 -12.02 -7.73 9.44
CA ALA A 82 -12.39 -8.08 10.81
C ALA A 82 -13.90 -8.37 10.94
N ALA A 83 -14.76 -7.60 10.26
CA ALA A 83 -16.21 -7.84 10.24
C ALA A 83 -16.58 -9.19 9.59
N MET A 84 -15.76 -9.68 8.66
CA MET A 84 -15.89 -10.99 8.04
C MET A 84 -15.24 -12.13 8.85
N GLY A 85 -14.61 -11.83 10.00
CA GLY A 85 -13.86 -12.80 10.79
C GLY A 85 -12.56 -13.28 10.11
N ALA A 86 -12.09 -12.56 9.09
CA ALA A 86 -10.88 -12.90 8.36
C ALA A 86 -9.63 -12.43 9.12
N THR A 87 -8.51 -13.14 8.93
CA THR A 87 -7.19 -12.70 9.42
C THR A 87 -6.45 -11.99 8.28
N PRO A 88 -6.21 -10.66 8.38
CA PRO A 88 -5.46 -9.93 7.36
C PRO A 88 -4.03 -10.45 7.23
N ARG A 89 -3.52 -10.50 5.99
CA ARG A 89 -2.18 -11.05 5.71
C ARG A 89 -1.38 -10.21 4.72
N TYR A 90 -2.05 -9.73 3.68
CA TYR A 90 -1.42 -8.94 2.61
C TYR A 90 -2.20 -7.65 2.39
N VAL A 91 -1.51 -6.66 1.84
CA VAL A 91 -2.10 -5.41 1.37
C VAL A 91 -1.63 -5.19 -0.06
N LEU A 92 -2.58 -4.93 -0.96
CA LEU A 92 -2.29 -4.37 -2.28
C LEU A 92 -2.57 -2.87 -2.22
N LEU A 93 -1.59 -2.06 -2.59
CA LEU A 93 -1.70 -0.61 -2.57
C LEU A 93 -1.77 -0.08 -4.00
N SER A 94 -2.86 0.59 -4.34
CA SER A 94 -2.95 1.46 -5.51
C SER A 94 -2.87 2.90 -5.03
N LEU A 95 -1.82 3.61 -5.44
CA LEU A 95 -1.51 4.97 -4.99
C LEU A 95 -1.52 5.92 -6.19
N SER A 96 -2.20 7.06 -6.06
CA SER A 96 -2.17 8.14 -7.03
C SER A 96 -1.91 9.44 -6.30
N LEU A 97 -0.86 10.15 -6.70
CA LEU A 97 -0.42 11.40 -6.09
C LEU A 97 -0.27 12.47 -7.19
N PRO A 98 -0.65 13.73 -6.92
CA PRO A 98 -0.43 14.82 -7.87
C PRO A 98 1.07 15.12 -8.04
N THR A 99 1.85 14.97 -6.97
CA THR A 99 3.30 15.16 -6.91
C THR A 99 3.92 14.11 -5.98
N LEU A 100 5.12 13.66 -6.31
CA LEU A 100 5.88 12.75 -5.46
C LEU A 100 6.78 13.55 -4.51
N GLU A 101 6.36 13.66 -3.25
CA GLU A 101 7.09 14.39 -2.20
C GLU A 101 7.67 13.42 -1.16
N VAL A 102 8.98 13.54 -0.94
CA VAL A 102 9.70 12.76 0.08
C VAL A 102 9.14 13.10 1.46
N GLY A 103 8.58 12.11 2.15
CA GLY A 103 7.89 12.26 3.43
C GLY A 103 6.37 12.08 3.37
N TRP A 104 5.78 12.07 2.15
CA TRP A 104 4.39 11.64 1.93
C TRP A 104 4.26 10.14 1.65
N VAL A 105 5.34 9.53 1.16
CA VAL A 105 5.49 8.09 0.91
C VAL A 105 6.45 7.52 1.95
#